data_AF-A0A7S7YVI1-F1
#
_entry.id   AF-A0A7S7YVI1-F1
#
_cell.length_a   1.000
_cell.length_b   1.000
_cell.length_c   1.000
_cell.angle_alpha   90.00
_cell.angle_beta   90.00
_cell.angle_gamma   90.00
#
_symmetry.space_group_name_H-M   'P 1'
#
loop_
_entity.id
_entity.type
_entity.pdbx_description
1 polymer ?
#
loop_
_entity_poly.entity_id
_entity_poly.type
_entity_poly.pdbx_seq_one_letter_code
_entity_poly.pdbx_strand_id
1 'polypeptide(L)' 'MSGDIVKIQAGHWLETQRKLKALSDKMAELEPLVLEAVELLNSDNCNPDIEERRALAQQLKAVLFKDMPAAER' A
#
# COMPACT_ATOMS: atom_id res chain seq x y z
N MET A 1 -36.83 17.00 11.33
CA MET A 1 -36.11 15.73 11.06
C MET A 1 -35.02 15.92 10.00
N SER A 2 -34.08 16.88 10.20
CA SER A 2 -33.04 17.20 9.19
C SER A 2 -31.62 17.18 9.74
N GLY A 3 -31.43 17.22 11.07
CA GLY A 3 -30.10 17.22 11.70
C GLY A 3 -29.41 15.84 11.79
N ASP A 4 -30.18 14.75 11.89
CA ASP A 4 -29.62 13.40 12.10
C ASP A 4 -28.98 12.82 10.83
N ILE A 5 -29.59 13.10 9.66
CA ILE A 5 -29.06 12.68 8.36
C ILE A 5 -27.72 13.37 8.07
N VAL A 6 -27.59 14.67 8.39
CA VAL A 6 -26.35 15.43 8.20
C VAL A 6 -25.23 14.88 9.09
N LYS A 7 -25.52 14.50 10.33
CA LYS A 7 -24.54 13.88 11.23
C LYS A 7 -24.07 12.51 10.73
N ILE A 8 -25.01 11.69 10.23
CA ILE A 8 -24.69 10.39 9.63
C ILE A 8 -23.79 10.55 8.41
N GLN A 9 -24.12 11.46 7.50
CA GLN A 9 -23.32 11.75 6.31
C GLN A 9 -21.92 12.29 6.66
N ALA A 10 -21.81 13.17 7.65
CA ALA A 10 -20.51 13.67 8.13
C ALA A 10 -19.65 12.54 8.73
N GLY A 11 -20.26 11.60 9.44
CA GLY A 11 -19.58 10.39 9.95
C GLY A 11 -19.02 9.52 8.83
N HIS A 12 -19.83 9.24 7.81
CA HIS A 12 -19.40 8.46 6.63
C HIS A 12 -18.31 9.17 5.83
N TRP A 13 -18.39 10.50 5.70
CA TRP A 13 -17.36 11.29 5.03
C TRP A 13 -16.03 11.24 5.77
N LEU A 14 -16.04 11.38 7.09
CA LEU A 14 -14.84 11.29 7.93
C LEU A 14 -14.19 9.90 7.83
N GLU A 15 -14.99 8.84 7.84
CA GLU A 15 -14.49 7.47 7.66
C GLU A 15 -13.85 7.28 6.28
N THR A 16 -14.47 7.82 5.24
CA THR A 16 -13.96 7.78 3.87
C THR A 16 -12.64 8.53 3.75
N GLN A 17 -12.53 9.72 4.34
CA GLN A 17 -11.27 10.48 4.38
C GLN A 17 -10.15 9.71 5.09
N ARG A 18 -10.45 9.00 6.17
CA ARG A 18 -9.46 8.15 6.86
C ARG A 18 -8.99 7.00 5.98
N LYS A 19 -9.91 6.31 5.29
CA LYS A 19 -9.57 5.22 4.36
C LYS A 19 -8.72 5.72 3.19
N LEU A 20 -9.08 6.87 2.61
CA LEU A 20 -8.30 7.50 1.53
C LEU A 20 -6.90 7.90 2.00
N LYS A 21 -6.78 8.47 3.20
CA LYS A 21 -5.48 8.81 3.78
C LYS A 21 -4.62 7.55 3.98
N ALA A 22 -5.17 6.51 4.58
CA ALA A 22 -4.45 5.24 4.76
C ALA A 22 -3.99 4.63 3.42
N LEU A 23 -4.83 4.72 2.38
CA LEU A 23 -4.46 4.28 1.03
C LEU A 23 -3.32 5.13 0.45
N SER A 24 -3.41 6.46 0.59
CA SER A 24 -2.39 7.39 0.12
C SER A 24 -1.04 7.15 0.81
N ASP A 25 -1.05 6.98 2.13
CA ASP A 25 0.15 6.70 2.92
C ASP A 25 0.78 5.37 2.48
N LYS A 26 -0.04 4.34 2.23
CA LYS A 26 0.42 3.05 1.73
C LYS A 26 0.99 3.12 0.30
N MET A 27 0.42 3.95 -0.58
CA MET A 27 0.99 4.18 -1.91
C MET A 27 2.36 4.88 -1.81
N ALA A 28 2.52 5.85 -0.92
CA ALA A 28 3.80 6.51 -0.68
C ALA A 28 4.87 5.55 -0.12
N GLU A 29 4.48 4.58 0.74
CA GLU A 29 5.40 3.52 1.20
C GLU A 29 5.80 2.55 0.06
N LEU A 30 4.91 2.30 -0.92
CA LEU A 30 5.16 1.37 -2.04
C LEU A 30 5.96 1.98 -3.19
N GLU A 31 5.78 3.28 -3.46
CA GLU A 31 6.41 3.98 -4.59
C GLU A 31 7.92 3.74 -4.73
N PRO A 32 8.77 3.90 -3.69
CA PRO A 32 10.20 3.67 -3.82
C PRO A 32 10.53 2.19 -4.09
N LEU A 33 9.79 1.25 -3.49
CA LEU A 33 10.01 -0.19 -3.68
C LEU A 33 9.62 -0.66 -5.09
N VAL A 34 8.59 -0.05 -5.68
CA VAL A 34 8.20 -0.31 -7.07
C VAL A 34 9.23 0.25 -8.03
N LEU A 35 9.77 1.45 -7.76
CA LEU A 35 10.83 2.03 -8.57
C LEU A 35 12.09 1.15 -8.55
N GLU A 36 12.52 0.70 -7.36
CA GLU A 36 13.65 -0.22 -7.19
C GLU A 36 13.41 -1.56 -7.92
N ALA A 37 12.18 -2.07 -7.91
CA ALA A 37 11.82 -3.29 -8.64
C ALA A 37 11.94 -3.11 -10.16
N VAL A 38 11.51 -1.95 -10.66
CA VAL A 38 11.63 -1.60 -12.09
C VAL A 38 13.09 -1.46 -12.49
N GLU A 39 13.92 -0.83 -11.66
CA GLU A 39 15.37 -0.71 -11.91
C GLU A 39 16.07 -2.07 -11.93
N LEU A 40 15.75 -2.97 -10.99
CA LEU A 40 16.29 -4.33 -10.98
C LEU A 40 15.86 -5.16 -12.20
N LEU A 41 14.64 -4.97 -12.69
CA LEU A 41 14.14 -5.66 -13.89
C LEU A 41 14.74 -5.11 -15.18
N ASN A 42 15.02 -3.81 -15.23
CA ASN A 42 15.60 -3.12 -16.39
C ASN A 42 17.13 -3.14 -16.41
N SER A 43 17.78 -3.61 -15.33
CA SER A 43 19.23 -3.68 -15.29
C SER A 43 19.73 -4.68 -16.35
N ASP A 44 20.60 -4.20 -17.25
CA ASP A 44 21.31 -5.02 -18.26
C ASP A 44 22.31 -6.02 -17.62
N ASN A 45 22.39 -6.03 -16.29
CA ASN A 45 23.11 -7.07 -15.55
C ASN A 45 22.42 -8.42 -15.81
N CYS A 46 23.09 -9.30 -16.54
CA CYS A 46 22.60 -10.63 -16.94
C CYS A 46 22.16 -11.54 -15.77
N ASN A 47 22.33 -11.13 -14.51
CA ASN A 47 21.77 -11.81 -13.35
C ASN A 47 21.79 -10.86 -12.13
N PRO A 48 20.75 -10.07 -11.85
CA PRO A 48 20.63 -9.45 -10.53
C PRO A 48 20.51 -10.56 -9.47
N ASP A 49 21.11 -10.35 -8.31
CA ASP A 49 21.21 -11.38 -7.28
C ASP A 49 19.80 -11.88 -6.91
N ILE A 50 19.62 -13.20 -6.94
CA ILE A 50 18.35 -13.85 -6.59
C ILE A 50 17.95 -13.45 -5.17
N GLU A 51 18.92 -13.21 -4.29
CA GLU A 51 18.67 -12.76 -2.92
C GLU A 51 18.18 -11.30 -2.85
N GLU A 52 18.70 -10.39 -3.69
CA GLU A 52 18.20 -9.00 -3.77
C GLU A 52 16.75 -8.96 -4.27
N ARG A 53 16.44 -9.72 -5.32
CA ARG A 53 15.07 -9.86 -5.83
C ARG A 53 14.13 -10.46 -4.78
N ARG A 54 14.59 -11.45 -4.03
CA ARG A 54 13.79 -12.07 -2.95
C ARG A 54 13.56 -11.10 -1.80
N ALA A 55 14.58 -10.36 -1.38
CA ALA A 55 14.47 -9.37 -0.32
C ALA A 55 13.46 -8.27 -0.70
N LEU A 56 13.56 -7.72 -1.91
CA LEU A 56 12.62 -6.70 -2.38
C LEU A 56 11.18 -7.23 -2.49
N ALA A 57 11.00 -8.46 -2.99
CA ALA A 57 9.69 -9.09 -3.03
C ALA A 57 9.08 -9.30 -1.63
N GLN A 58 9.91 -9.63 -0.63
CA GLN A 58 9.47 -9.73 0.76
C GLN A 58 9.09 -8.37 1.35
N GLN A 59 9.83 -7.31 1.04
CA GLN A 59 9.50 -5.95 1.48
C GLN A 59 8.19 -5.45 0.86
N LEU A 60 8.01 -5.62 -0.45
CA LEU A 60 6.74 -5.31 -1.14
C LEU A 60 5.56 -6.08 -0.53
N LYS A 61 5.74 -7.38 -0.26
CA LYS A 61 4.73 -8.18 0.43
C LYS A 61 4.45 -7.65 1.84
N ALA A 62 5.48 -7.30 2.60
CA ALA A 62 5.29 -6.76 3.95
C ALA A 62 4.44 -5.49 3.93
N VAL A 63 4.73 -4.54 3.04
CA VAL A 63 3.95 -3.29 2.91
C VAL A 63 2.51 -3.57 2.43
N LEU A 64 2.32 -4.45 1.46
CA LEU A 64 0.98 -4.81 0.97
C LEU A 64 0.11 -5.49 2.02
N PHE A 65 0.69 -6.30 2.90
CA PHE A 65 -0.04 -7.11 3.88
C PHE A 65 0.07 -6.62 5.34
N LYS A 66 0.69 -5.45 5.59
CA LYS A 66 0.88 -4.83 6.92
C LYS A 66 -0.43 -4.61 7.67
N ASP A 67 -1.48 -4.22 6.95
CA ASP A 67 -2.79 -3.85 7.51
C ASP A 67 -3.94 -4.76 7.03
N MET A 68 -3.64 -5.90 6.40
CA MET A 68 -4.69 -6.87 6.09
C MET A 68 -5.11 -7.63 7.35
N PRO A 69 -6.42 -7.73 7.66
CA PRO A 69 -6.88 -8.58 8.74
C PRO A 69 -6.42 -10.02 8.47
N ALA A 70 -5.91 -10.69 9.50
CA ALA A 70 -5.32 -12.03 9.41
C ALA A 70 -6.27 -13.11 8.84
N ALA A 71 -7.55 -12.80 8.68
CA ALA A 71 -8.57 -13.68 8.11
C ALA A 71 -8.53 -13.83 6.57
N GLU A 72 -7.71 -13.05 5.85
CA GLU A 72 -7.60 -13.10 4.38
C GLU A 72 -6.22 -13.59 3.87
N ARG A 73 -5.41 -14.24 4.74
CA ARG A 73 -4.11 -14.81 4.36
C ARG A 73 -4.18 -16.29 4.01
#